data_AF-A0A9P6HI98-F1
#
_entry.id   AF-A0A9P6HI98-F1
#
_cell.length_a   1.000
_cell.length_b   1.000
_cell.length_c   1.000
_cell.angle_alpha   90.00
_cell.angle_beta   90.00
_cell.angle_gamma   90.00
#
_symmetry.space_group_name_H-M   'P 1'
#
loop_
_entity.id
_entity.type
_entity.pdbx_description
1 polymer ?
#
loop_
_entity_poly.entity_id
_entity_poly.type
_entity_poly.pdbx_seq_one_letter_code
_entity_poly.pdbx_strand_id
1 'polypeptide(L)'
;MSSEISYSIGKSQKDEEGSRLDVPILGANDFDGAQTQERPISHRAKLAFARNLPRTYRITSKAFLYLRGPRPKRDLNPPVPFLSLTCNFNHRTWSLLLEPLWIRFTRFFTHPLLFVLFVVGYVIGLAFFARAQWFETPPDTLFGCTGTYWLANSQCGLNGQDCLPTDYGNYDFRCPAGCHVILQNPRTVGNQDQKYVPLIVGGGDVNGTYRGDSFVCSAAVQAGIVSLSKGGCGSIQLIANYSNFIPTSGHGFDSIGFPTTFPIGFRLSSSSNSSLCTDNRIPALAMNVILTSFLFLFFRPKPIVIFWCLFAVGYWHIIIFSQPRTVPPSISSAFADFLPGLFMAYGVWRVAFRFVLPAFMAMPLEATVWYIGPYWVGVLANVTFGKIPINRLLASDIRSRPGALTALLIIVIVVLVIVLNQVRVIRKTGWLPHYAGWYFAGGLVLLVLALLPGLTLRLHHYFVALLLLPATAFPTRLSAVYQAFLLGLVVNDGAAFGWDSILQTAIELRQDATLGSGIPAFLTNSTTFDPSVPLQNTTLLWEALPSNSDGWDGFSLLIDDVERFRGTATSFSLALLNQSLPHFFRLAFTSGNDVGDYTKAASFFPNGSWVDPLPGSSY
;
A
#
# COMPACT_ATOMS: atom_id res chain seq x y z
N MET A 1 6.31 53.36 -7.41
CA MET A 1 5.04 53.61 -6.68
C MET A 1 5.01 52.59 -5.56
N SER A 2 5.40 53.07 -4.40
CA SER A 2 5.77 52.29 -3.22
C SER A 2 4.58 52.16 -2.28
N SER A 3 4.46 51.04 -1.57
CA SER A 3 3.88 51.01 -0.22
C SER A 3 4.27 49.71 0.49
N GLU A 4 5.37 49.78 1.24
CA GLU A 4 5.66 48.92 2.39
C GLU A 4 4.79 49.36 3.57
N ILE A 5 4.30 48.40 4.36
CA ILE A 5 3.82 48.68 5.73
C ILE A 5 4.52 47.69 6.66
N SER A 6 5.37 48.26 7.51
CA SER A 6 6.08 47.63 8.62
C SER A 6 5.37 48.01 9.92
N TYR A 7 5.23 47.07 10.87
CA TYR A 7 4.84 47.41 12.25
C TYR A 7 5.76 46.74 13.26
N SER A 8 6.35 47.60 14.09
CA SER A 8 7.31 47.33 15.14
C SER A 8 6.63 47.10 16.50
N ILE A 9 7.40 46.46 17.38
CA ILE A 9 7.15 45.99 18.74
C ILE A 9 7.05 47.16 19.74
N GLY A 10 6.20 47.02 20.76
CA GLY A 10 6.23 47.85 21.97
C GLY A 10 5.82 47.07 23.23
N LYS A 11 6.78 46.78 24.11
CA LYS A 11 6.58 46.40 25.52
C LYS A 11 6.17 47.63 26.32
N SER A 12 5.30 47.47 27.32
CA SER A 12 5.32 48.35 28.49
C SER A 12 4.87 47.59 29.75
N GLN A 13 5.69 47.72 30.78
CA GLN A 13 5.52 47.31 32.15
C GLN A 13 5.45 48.60 32.96
N LYS A 14 4.48 48.77 33.85
CA LYS A 14 4.60 49.65 35.02
C LYS A 14 3.51 49.39 36.05
N ASP A 15 4.00 49.19 37.26
CA ASP A 15 3.31 49.13 38.54
C ASP A 15 2.77 50.52 38.93
N GLU A 16 1.67 50.56 39.70
CA GLU A 16 1.46 51.64 40.69
C GLU A 16 0.50 51.17 41.80
N GLU A 17 0.93 51.46 43.02
CA GLU A 17 0.37 51.12 44.33
C GLU A 17 -0.18 52.41 44.96
N GLY A 18 -1.31 52.37 45.70
CA GLY A 18 -1.75 53.56 46.43
C GLY A 18 -3.16 53.59 47.01
N SER A 19 -3.30 53.10 48.25
CA SER A 19 -3.96 53.80 49.39
C SER A 19 -5.48 54.11 49.38
N ARG A 20 -6.24 53.18 50.01
CA ARG A 20 -7.09 53.31 51.22
C ARG A 20 -7.82 54.65 51.54
N LEU A 21 -9.14 54.56 51.68
CA LEU A 21 -9.97 55.34 52.62
C LEU A 21 -11.09 54.41 53.18
N ASP A 22 -11.04 54.13 54.48
CA ASP A 22 -12.14 53.60 55.29
C ASP A 22 -13.00 54.78 55.78
N VAL A 23 -14.33 54.66 55.95
CA VAL A 23 -15.10 54.29 57.18
C VAL A 23 -16.63 54.29 56.86
N PRO A 24 -17.58 53.95 57.76
CA PRO A 24 -18.48 52.78 57.66
C PRO A 24 -19.98 53.18 57.50
N ILE A 25 -20.92 52.22 57.50
CA ILE A 25 -22.20 52.27 58.26
C ILE A 25 -22.98 50.93 58.12
N LEU A 26 -23.27 50.39 59.31
CA LEU A 26 -24.29 49.44 59.79
C LEU A 26 -25.46 49.03 58.88
N GLY A 27 -25.70 47.71 58.79
CA GLY A 27 -26.83 47.05 59.47
C GLY A 27 -28.18 46.87 58.75
N ALA A 28 -28.58 45.60 58.64
CA ALA A 28 -29.94 45.04 58.78
C ALA A 28 -30.90 45.08 57.56
N ASN A 29 -31.15 43.93 56.91
CA ASN A 29 -32.24 43.00 57.26
C ASN A 29 -32.52 41.97 56.17
N ASP A 30 -32.81 40.75 56.63
CA ASP A 30 -33.35 39.61 55.90
C ASP A 30 -34.60 39.95 55.07
N PHE A 31 -34.65 39.43 53.84
CA PHE A 31 -35.88 39.04 53.17
C PHE A 31 -35.66 37.72 52.42
N ASP A 32 -36.11 36.63 53.03
CA ASP A 32 -36.26 35.32 52.42
C ASP A 32 -37.28 35.38 51.27
N GLY A 33 -36.75 35.41 50.05
CA GLY A 33 -37.50 35.13 48.83
C GLY A 33 -37.11 33.75 48.30
N ALA A 34 -37.88 32.72 48.66
CA ALA A 34 -37.71 31.37 48.13
C ALA A 34 -38.03 31.34 46.62
N GLN A 35 -37.03 31.63 45.78
CA GLN A 35 -37.09 31.29 44.35
C GLN A 35 -36.80 29.79 44.20
N THR A 36 -37.85 29.03 43.87
CA THR A 36 -37.74 27.65 43.39
C THR A 36 -37.02 27.63 42.05
N GLN A 37 -35.69 27.53 42.09
CA GLN A 37 -34.86 27.30 40.92
C GLN A 37 -35.25 25.96 40.27
N GLU A 38 -35.98 26.01 39.17
CA GLU A 38 -36.38 24.82 38.43
C GLU A 38 -35.13 24.02 38.03
N ARG A 39 -34.97 22.84 38.64
CA ARG A 39 -33.85 21.96 38.32
C ARG A 39 -33.94 21.58 36.84
N PRO A 40 -32.82 21.64 36.09
CA PRO A 40 -32.81 21.40 34.65
C PRO A 40 -33.40 20.02 34.32
N ILE A 41 -34.06 19.91 33.15
CA ILE A 41 -34.76 18.70 32.68
C ILE A 41 -33.90 17.43 32.81
N SER A 42 -32.58 17.56 32.58
CA SER A 42 -31.59 16.48 32.74
C SER A 42 -31.44 15.96 34.17
N HIS A 43 -31.70 16.80 35.18
CA HIS A 43 -31.70 16.43 36.60
C HIS A 43 -32.99 15.70 36.98
N ARG A 44 -34.15 16.13 36.45
CA ARG A 44 -35.44 15.45 36.68
C ARG A 44 -35.44 14.05 36.06
N ALA A 45 -34.92 13.90 34.83
CA ALA A 45 -34.79 12.61 34.16
C ALA A 45 -33.85 11.63 34.88
N LYS A 46 -32.72 12.12 35.41
CA LYS A 46 -31.79 11.31 36.23
C LYS A 46 -32.45 10.80 37.51
N LEU A 47 -33.21 11.66 38.20
CA LEU A 47 -33.94 11.28 39.41
C LEU A 47 -35.05 10.25 39.11
N ALA A 48 -35.80 10.43 38.02
CA ALA A 48 -36.81 9.47 37.58
C ALA A 48 -36.22 8.11 37.22
N PHE A 49 -35.09 8.08 36.50
CA PHE A 49 -34.39 6.84 36.16
C PHE A 49 -33.81 6.13 37.41
N ALA A 50 -33.23 6.89 38.33
CA ALA A 50 -32.74 6.38 39.62
C ALA A 50 -33.87 5.79 40.48
N ARG A 51 -35.07 6.38 40.42
CA ARG A 51 -36.25 5.94 41.18
C ARG A 51 -36.89 4.70 40.58
N ASN A 52 -37.04 4.65 39.26
CA ASN A 52 -37.76 3.58 38.58
C ASN A 52 -36.91 2.30 38.42
N LEU A 53 -35.59 2.42 38.25
CA LEU A 53 -34.69 1.27 38.07
C LEU A 53 -33.37 1.48 38.85
N PRO A 54 -33.37 1.32 40.19
CA PRO A 54 -32.23 1.69 41.04
C PRO A 54 -30.98 0.82 40.81
N ARG A 55 -31.16 -0.47 40.52
CA ARG A 55 -30.03 -1.38 40.24
C ARG A 55 -29.33 -1.03 38.93
N THR A 56 -30.10 -0.81 37.85
CA THR A 56 -29.53 -0.46 36.55
C THR A 56 -28.94 0.95 36.57
N TYR A 57 -29.57 1.91 37.26
CA TYR A 57 -29.00 3.25 37.45
C TYR A 57 -27.64 3.20 38.17
N ARG A 58 -27.51 2.40 39.24
CA ARG A 58 -26.24 2.29 39.98
C ARG A 58 -25.13 1.68 39.10
N ILE A 59 -25.43 0.66 38.31
CA ILE A 59 -24.46 0.01 37.42
C ILE A 59 -24.07 0.95 36.28
N THR A 60 -25.04 1.55 35.59
CA THR A 60 -24.82 2.47 34.46
C THR A 60 -24.11 3.75 34.90
N SER A 61 -24.46 4.32 36.05
CA SER A 61 -23.79 5.49 36.61
C SER A 61 -22.33 5.19 36.96
N LYS A 62 -22.03 4.04 37.58
CA LYS A 62 -20.65 3.60 37.83
C LYS A 62 -19.86 3.39 36.53
N ALA A 63 -20.45 2.73 35.54
CA ALA A 63 -19.82 2.52 34.24
C ALA A 63 -19.55 3.85 33.52
N PHE A 64 -20.52 4.77 33.54
CA PHE A 64 -20.38 6.11 32.97
C PHE A 64 -19.27 6.92 33.65
N LEU A 65 -19.23 6.93 34.99
CA LEU A 65 -18.16 7.59 35.75
C LEU A 65 -16.79 6.98 35.44
N TYR A 66 -16.72 5.66 35.31
CA TYR A 66 -15.50 4.95 34.95
C TYR A 66 -15.01 5.33 33.54
N LEU A 67 -15.90 5.34 32.54
CA LEU A 67 -15.60 5.70 31.15
C LEU A 67 -15.28 7.19 30.99
N ARG A 68 -15.94 8.07 31.76
CA ARG A 68 -15.67 9.51 31.75
C ARG A 68 -14.24 9.84 32.16
N GLY A 69 -13.65 9.03 33.04
CA GLY A 69 -12.32 9.26 33.59
C GLY A 69 -12.26 10.46 34.56
N PRO A 70 -11.05 10.85 35.00
CA PRO A 70 -10.87 11.90 36.02
C PRO A 70 -11.36 13.28 35.57
N ARG A 71 -11.85 14.06 36.54
CA ARG A 71 -12.15 15.50 36.42
C ARG A 71 -11.55 16.22 37.63
N PRO A 72 -10.66 17.22 37.46
CA PRO A 72 -10.12 17.73 36.18
C PRO A 72 -9.32 16.67 35.40
N LYS A 73 -9.15 16.92 34.09
CA LYS A 73 -8.34 16.05 33.22
C LYS A 73 -6.90 16.01 33.73
N ARG A 74 -6.21 14.89 33.53
CA ARG A 74 -4.85 14.66 34.03
C ARG A 74 -3.90 14.34 32.89
N ASP A 75 -2.74 14.98 32.91
CA ASP A 75 -1.64 14.62 32.02
C ASP A 75 -0.92 13.38 32.56
N LEU A 76 -0.39 12.57 31.65
CA LEU A 76 0.44 11.44 32.02
C LEU A 76 1.87 11.93 32.28
N ASN A 77 2.49 11.39 33.31
CA ASN A 77 3.91 11.60 33.52
C ASN A 77 4.69 11.01 32.34
N PRO A 78 5.77 11.68 31.89
CA PRO A 78 6.63 11.13 30.86
C PRO A 78 7.25 9.80 31.34
N PRO A 79 7.58 8.89 30.41
CA PRO A 79 8.20 7.63 30.76
C PRO A 79 9.60 7.86 31.36
N VAL A 80 9.90 7.17 32.46
CA VAL A 80 11.24 7.17 33.07
C VAL A 80 12.13 6.19 32.28
N PRO A 81 13.35 6.56 31.89
CA PRO A 81 14.22 5.66 31.12
C PRO A 81 14.61 4.42 31.94
N PHE A 82 14.47 3.24 31.33
CA PHE A 82 14.95 1.96 31.84
C PHE A 82 16.48 1.94 31.94
N LEU A 83 17.15 2.55 30.96
CA LEU A 83 18.61 2.64 30.92
C LEU A 83 19.17 3.73 31.87
N SER A 84 18.30 4.35 32.67
CA SER A 84 18.66 5.26 33.77
C SER A 84 18.12 4.80 35.15
N LEU A 85 17.81 3.51 35.32
CA LEU A 85 17.14 3.01 36.53
C LEU A 85 18.06 3.02 37.75
N THR A 86 17.56 3.57 38.86
CA THR A 86 18.22 3.49 40.17
C THR A 86 17.45 2.51 41.06
N CYS A 87 18.08 1.40 41.40
CA CYS A 87 17.53 0.38 42.30
C CYS A 87 18.20 0.47 43.66
N ASN A 88 17.38 0.57 44.72
CA ASN A 88 17.87 0.53 46.10
C ASN A 88 17.65 -0.88 46.64
N PHE A 89 18.74 -1.61 46.90
CA PHE A 89 18.69 -2.95 47.51
C PHE A 89 19.66 -3.02 48.68
N ASN A 90 19.13 -3.36 49.87
CA ASN A 90 19.91 -3.56 51.10
C ASN A 90 20.91 -2.42 51.42
N HIS A 91 20.40 -1.20 51.52
CA HIS A 91 21.18 0.04 51.77
C HIS A 91 22.26 0.38 50.72
N ARG A 92 22.35 -0.35 49.61
CA ARG A 92 23.19 -0.01 48.46
C ARG A 92 22.32 0.45 47.29
N THR A 93 22.75 1.54 46.67
CA THR A 93 22.10 2.11 45.49
C THR A 93 22.87 1.66 44.25
N TRP A 94 22.19 0.98 43.34
CA TRP A 94 22.74 0.57 42.05
C TRP A 94 22.06 1.42 40.98
N SER A 95 22.82 2.30 40.31
CA SER A 95 22.30 3.14 39.23
C SER A 95 22.89 2.72 37.90
N LEU A 96 22.03 2.34 36.96
CA LEU A 96 22.38 2.25 35.55
C LEU A 96 22.21 3.66 35.00
N LEU A 97 23.26 4.31 34.48
CA LEU A 97 23.23 5.71 34.02
C LEU A 97 23.63 5.84 32.54
N LEU A 98 23.28 4.84 31.72
CA LEU A 98 23.71 4.77 30.32
C LEU A 98 23.19 5.96 29.50
N GLU A 99 21.94 6.37 29.70
CA GLU A 99 21.35 7.50 28.96
C GLU A 99 22.06 8.84 29.29
N PRO A 100 22.21 9.25 30.57
CA PRO A 100 23.00 10.44 30.91
C PRO A 100 24.45 10.39 30.42
N LEU A 101 25.12 9.24 30.52
CA LEU A 101 26.49 9.06 30.02
C LEU A 101 26.55 9.27 28.50
N TRP A 102 25.61 8.68 27.76
CA TRP A 102 25.52 8.81 26.32
C TRP A 102 25.23 10.25 25.89
N ILE A 103 24.32 10.94 26.59
CA ILE A 103 24.00 12.34 26.36
C ILE A 103 25.23 13.23 26.51
N ARG A 104 26.06 12.96 27.53
CA ARG A 104 27.31 13.69 27.78
C ARG A 104 28.34 13.39 26.70
N PHE A 105 28.52 12.12 26.34
CA PHE A 105 29.44 11.68 25.30
C PHE A 105 29.12 12.31 23.94
N THR A 106 27.83 12.36 23.57
CA THR A 106 27.39 12.84 22.26
C THR A 106 27.11 14.35 22.19
N ARG A 107 27.38 15.10 23.27
CA ARG A 107 27.06 16.55 23.34
C ARG A 107 27.72 17.35 22.21
N PHE A 108 28.95 17.00 21.85
CA PHE A 108 29.66 17.66 20.75
C PHE A 108 28.90 17.57 19.40
N PHE A 109 28.29 16.42 19.10
CA PHE A 109 27.55 16.19 17.86
C PHE A 109 26.25 16.98 17.75
N THR A 110 25.76 17.57 18.84
CA THR A 110 24.52 18.37 18.84
C THR A 110 24.69 19.78 18.27
N HIS A 111 25.90 20.15 17.85
CA HIS A 111 26.17 21.44 17.24
C HIS A 111 25.40 21.61 15.91
N PRO A 112 24.64 22.70 15.69
CA PRO A 112 23.81 22.87 14.50
C PRO A 112 24.56 22.74 13.17
N LEU A 113 25.82 23.21 13.10
CA LEU A 113 26.64 23.08 11.90
C LEU A 113 26.90 21.62 11.51
N LEU A 114 27.16 20.73 12.49
CA LEU A 114 27.39 19.31 12.22
C LEU A 114 26.11 18.65 11.68
N PHE A 115 24.96 19.05 12.22
CA PHE A 115 23.67 18.60 11.69
C PHE A 115 23.42 19.08 10.26
N VAL A 116 23.74 20.34 9.92
CA VAL A 116 23.62 20.85 8.55
C VAL A 116 24.54 20.09 7.59
N LEU A 117 25.81 19.90 7.97
CA LEU A 117 26.76 19.12 7.17
C LEU A 117 26.29 17.67 6.97
N PHE A 118 25.70 17.07 8.00
CA PHE A 118 25.10 15.75 7.92
C PHE A 118 23.93 15.70 6.93
N VAL A 119 23.02 16.68 6.96
CA VAL A 119 21.90 16.77 6.01
C VAL A 119 22.41 16.94 4.57
N VAL A 120 23.40 17.79 4.35
CA VAL A 120 24.03 17.96 3.02
C VAL A 120 24.67 16.66 2.55
N GLY A 121 25.45 15.99 3.41
CA GLY A 121 26.05 14.70 3.12
C GLY A 121 25.02 13.62 2.80
N TYR A 122 23.89 13.61 3.52
CA TYR A 122 22.77 12.71 3.25
C TYR A 122 22.17 12.94 1.86
N VAL A 123 21.85 14.19 1.51
CA VAL A 123 21.25 14.52 0.20
C VAL A 123 22.18 14.13 -0.94
N ILE A 124 23.48 14.41 -0.80
CA ILE A 124 24.50 14.01 -1.78
C ILE A 124 24.57 12.47 -1.88
N GLY A 125 24.65 11.78 -0.75
CA GLY A 125 24.69 10.31 -0.72
C GLY A 125 23.46 9.66 -1.35
N LEU A 126 22.27 10.16 -1.03
CA LEU A 126 21.01 9.71 -1.62
C LEU A 126 20.99 9.92 -3.14
N ALA A 127 21.48 11.07 -3.63
CA ALA A 127 21.57 11.37 -5.05
C ALA A 127 22.52 10.40 -5.78
N PHE A 128 23.68 10.08 -5.19
CA PHE A 128 24.60 9.08 -5.76
C PHE A 128 23.98 7.68 -5.80
N PHE A 129 23.29 7.25 -4.74
CA PHE A 129 22.57 5.98 -4.74
C PHE A 129 21.46 5.94 -5.79
N ALA A 130 20.69 7.02 -5.93
CA ALA A 130 19.62 7.12 -6.92
C ALA A 130 20.19 7.06 -8.35
N ARG A 131 21.30 7.78 -8.58
CA ARG A 131 22.02 7.79 -9.85
C ARG A 131 22.52 6.41 -10.24
N ALA A 132 23.24 5.72 -9.34
CA ALA A 132 23.76 4.38 -9.59
C ALA A 132 22.65 3.31 -9.75
N GLN A 133 21.51 3.49 -9.08
CA GLN A 133 20.39 2.55 -9.19
C GLN A 133 19.64 2.70 -10.52
N TRP A 134 19.38 3.94 -10.98
CA TRP A 134 18.39 4.18 -12.05
C TRP A 134 18.88 4.99 -13.25
N PHE A 135 19.87 5.86 -13.06
CA PHE A 135 20.20 6.89 -14.06
C PHE A 135 21.58 6.72 -14.72
N GLU A 136 22.34 5.70 -14.33
CA GLU A 136 23.57 5.28 -15.03
C GLU A 136 23.32 4.18 -16.06
N THR A 137 22.18 3.49 -15.96
CA THR A 137 21.74 2.48 -16.92
C THR A 137 20.67 3.05 -17.85
N PRO A 138 20.72 2.74 -19.17
CA PRO A 138 19.70 3.19 -20.11
C PRO A 138 18.29 2.78 -19.67
N PRO A 139 17.29 3.70 -19.70
CA PRO A 139 15.95 3.42 -19.18
C PRO A 139 15.22 2.23 -19.83
N ASP A 140 15.46 1.99 -21.11
CA ASP A 140 14.94 0.90 -21.93
C ASP A 140 15.41 -0.48 -21.48
N THR A 141 16.54 -0.55 -20.78
CA THR A 141 17.07 -1.81 -20.21
C THR A 141 16.46 -2.15 -18.85
N LEU A 142 15.77 -1.21 -18.19
CA LEU A 142 15.29 -1.39 -16.82
C LEU A 142 13.92 -2.08 -16.80
N PHE A 143 13.87 -3.29 -16.24
CA PHE A 143 12.61 -4.02 -16.07
C PHE A 143 12.09 -3.96 -14.63
N GLY A 144 10.79 -3.72 -14.48
CA GLY A 144 10.08 -4.01 -13.22
C GLY A 144 9.86 -5.51 -13.04
N CYS A 145 9.51 -5.95 -11.82
CA CYS A 145 9.28 -7.36 -11.55
C CYS A 145 8.07 -7.98 -12.28
N THR A 146 7.20 -7.15 -12.85
CA THR A 146 6.05 -7.56 -13.68
C THR A 146 6.18 -7.13 -15.13
N GLY A 147 7.40 -6.74 -15.57
CA GLY A 147 7.64 -6.32 -16.95
C GLY A 147 7.53 -7.51 -17.92
N THR A 148 6.81 -7.29 -19.02
CA THR A 148 6.53 -8.27 -20.08
C THR A 148 6.67 -7.59 -21.46
N TYR A 149 6.78 -8.39 -22.52
CA TYR A 149 6.69 -7.93 -23.91
C TYR A 149 5.28 -8.04 -24.48
N TRP A 150 4.37 -8.72 -23.78
CA TRP A 150 2.98 -8.89 -24.18
C TRP A 150 2.04 -8.57 -23.01
N LEU A 151 1.03 -7.76 -23.30
CA LEU A 151 0.05 -7.24 -22.35
C LEU A 151 -1.18 -8.15 -22.21
N ALA A 152 -2.12 -7.78 -21.35
CA ALA A 152 -3.31 -8.58 -21.07
C ALA A 152 -4.34 -8.56 -22.17
N ASN A 153 -4.96 -9.72 -22.45
CA ASN A 153 -6.12 -9.82 -23.33
C ASN A 153 -5.90 -9.07 -24.65
N SER A 154 -6.78 -8.11 -24.98
CA SER A 154 -6.73 -7.28 -26.18
C SER A 154 -5.85 -6.02 -26.05
N GLN A 155 -5.07 -5.87 -24.98
CA GLN A 155 -4.23 -4.66 -24.77
C GLN A 155 -3.08 -4.52 -25.76
N CYS A 156 -2.71 -5.59 -26.47
CA CYS A 156 -1.76 -5.53 -27.59
C CYS A 156 -2.44 -5.21 -28.94
N GLY A 157 -3.77 -5.06 -28.92
CA GLY A 157 -4.60 -4.77 -30.08
C GLY A 157 -4.71 -5.89 -31.11
N LEU A 158 -5.40 -5.59 -32.22
CA LEU A 158 -5.72 -6.50 -33.31
C LEU A 158 -4.50 -7.07 -34.06
N ASN A 159 -4.20 -8.34 -33.80
CA ASN A 159 -3.01 -9.08 -34.22
C ASN A 159 -1.73 -8.74 -33.43
N GLY A 160 -1.86 -8.05 -32.30
CA GLY A 160 -0.73 -7.75 -31.42
C GLY A 160 0.13 -6.57 -31.86
N GLN A 161 -0.34 -5.77 -32.81
CA GLN A 161 0.42 -4.68 -33.44
C GLN A 161 0.99 -3.67 -32.46
N ASP A 162 0.39 -3.51 -31.27
CA ASP A 162 0.87 -2.55 -30.26
C ASP A 162 1.99 -3.11 -29.37
N CYS A 163 2.21 -4.44 -29.39
CA CYS A 163 3.24 -5.13 -28.60
C CYS A 163 4.35 -5.76 -29.45
N LEU A 164 4.20 -5.79 -30.77
CA LEU A 164 5.22 -6.34 -31.65
C LEU A 164 6.43 -5.38 -31.73
N PRO A 165 7.65 -5.89 -31.56
CA PRO A 165 8.85 -5.07 -31.66
C PRO A 165 9.10 -4.67 -33.11
N THR A 166 9.79 -3.54 -33.31
CA THR A 166 10.26 -3.11 -34.64
C THR A 166 11.26 -4.11 -35.22
N ASP A 167 12.09 -4.71 -34.37
CA ASP A 167 13.07 -5.72 -34.73
C ASP A 167 13.20 -6.81 -33.66
N TYR A 168 13.37 -8.05 -34.12
CA TYR A 168 13.62 -9.22 -33.28
C TYR A 168 15.12 -9.36 -32.96
N GLY A 169 15.68 -8.27 -32.42
CA GLY A 169 17.09 -8.13 -32.06
C GLY A 169 17.45 -8.69 -30.69
N ASN A 170 18.67 -8.36 -30.27
CA ASN A 170 19.20 -8.64 -28.94
C ASN A 170 19.18 -7.36 -28.10
N TYR A 171 18.66 -7.44 -26.89
CA TYR A 171 18.50 -6.31 -25.98
C TYR A 171 19.06 -6.64 -24.61
N ASP A 172 19.81 -5.71 -24.03
CA ASP A 172 20.23 -5.84 -22.64
C ASP A 172 19.05 -5.53 -21.70
N PHE A 173 18.99 -6.25 -20.58
CA PHE A 173 18.01 -5.99 -19.54
C PHE A 173 18.68 -6.01 -18.16
N ARG A 174 18.09 -5.28 -17.22
CA ARG A 174 18.46 -5.24 -15.80
C ARG A 174 17.21 -5.47 -14.96
N CYS A 175 17.33 -6.42 -14.04
CA CYS A 175 16.29 -6.82 -13.12
C CYS A 175 16.65 -6.49 -11.68
N PRO A 176 15.70 -5.94 -10.90
CA PRO A 176 15.90 -5.69 -9.48
C PRO A 176 15.85 -7.00 -8.68
N ALA A 177 16.34 -6.95 -7.45
CA ALA A 177 16.24 -8.05 -6.49
C ALA A 177 14.79 -8.30 -6.05
N GLY A 178 14.51 -9.51 -5.58
CA GLY A 178 13.25 -9.87 -4.95
C GLY A 178 12.06 -10.00 -5.91
N CYS A 179 12.29 -10.22 -7.20
CA CYS A 179 11.23 -10.42 -8.20
C CYS A 179 10.56 -11.81 -8.13
N HIS A 180 9.94 -12.09 -6.99
CA HIS A 180 9.01 -13.20 -6.78
C HIS A 180 7.58 -12.65 -6.62
N VAL A 181 7.17 -11.82 -7.58
CA VAL A 181 5.83 -11.22 -7.59
C VAL A 181 4.84 -12.22 -8.16
N ILE A 182 3.69 -12.35 -7.50
CA ILE A 182 2.64 -13.31 -7.88
C ILE A 182 1.40 -12.57 -8.40
N LEU A 183 0.68 -13.22 -9.32
CA LEU A 183 -0.62 -12.77 -9.81
C LEU A 183 -1.65 -12.76 -8.66
N GLN A 184 -2.27 -11.61 -8.42
CA GLN A 184 -3.30 -11.46 -7.39
C GLN A 184 -4.69 -11.83 -7.90
N ASN A 185 -4.97 -11.49 -9.16
CA ASN A 185 -6.15 -11.91 -9.88
C ASN A 185 -5.77 -13.04 -10.86
N PRO A 186 -6.72 -13.93 -11.23
CA PRO A 186 -6.46 -14.98 -12.20
C PRO A 186 -6.08 -14.40 -13.56
N ARG A 187 -5.11 -15.01 -14.23
CA ARG A 187 -4.70 -14.70 -15.60
C ARG A 187 -4.73 -15.96 -16.46
N THR A 188 -5.44 -15.91 -17.56
CA THR A 188 -5.70 -17.06 -18.42
C THR A 188 -4.67 -17.15 -19.53
N VAL A 189 -4.02 -18.31 -19.64
CA VAL A 189 -3.04 -18.65 -20.67
C VAL A 189 -3.54 -19.91 -21.38
N GLY A 190 -3.87 -19.80 -22.67
CA GLY A 190 -4.54 -20.87 -23.40
C GLY A 190 -5.85 -21.30 -22.72
N ASN A 191 -5.89 -22.48 -22.12
CA ASN A 191 -7.04 -22.98 -21.36
C ASN A 191 -6.80 -23.07 -19.83
N GLN A 192 -5.71 -22.49 -19.30
CA GLN A 192 -5.35 -22.56 -17.89
C GLN A 192 -5.43 -21.20 -17.20
N ASP A 193 -6.06 -21.15 -16.02
CA ASP A 193 -6.06 -19.96 -15.17
C ASP A 193 -4.88 -20.00 -14.18
N GLN A 194 -3.98 -19.02 -14.24
CA GLN A 194 -2.88 -18.84 -13.31
C GLN A 194 -3.28 -17.84 -12.21
N LYS A 195 -3.25 -18.25 -10.94
CA LYS A 195 -3.52 -17.38 -9.79
C LYS A 195 -2.54 -17.68 -8.65
N TYR A 196 -2.07 -16.64 -7.96
CA TYR A 196 -1.11 -16.74 -6.85
C TYR A 196 0.24 -17.36 -7.19
N VAL A 197 0.62 -17.32 -8.46
CA VAL A 197 1.93 -17.74 -8.99
C VAL A 197 2.54 -16.60 -9.82
N PRO A 198 3.88 -16.54 -9.97
CA PRO A 198 4.51 -15.69 -10.98
C PRO A 198 4.08 -16.15 -12.39
N LEU A 199 3.80 -15.21 -13.30
CA LEU A 199 3.43 -15.57 -14.66
C LEU A 199 4.68 -15.93 -15.46
N ILE A 200 4.90 -17.21 -15.71
CA ILE A 200 6.01 -17.71 -16.53
C ILE A 200 5.47 -18.81 -17.45
N VAL A 201 5.75 -18.69 -18.75
CA VAL A 201 5.30 -19.63 -19.77
C VAL A 201 6.50 -20.06 -20.61
N GLY A 202 6.81 -21.36 -20.64
CA GLY A 202 7.94 -21.91 -21.39
C GLY A 202 9.25 -22.07 -20.59
N GLY A 203 10.37 -22.06 -21.30
CA GLY A 203 11.73 -22.18 -20.74
C GLY A 203 12.29 -23.61 -20.66
N GLY A 204 11.48 -24.64 -20.95
CA GLY A 204 11.88 -26.05 -20.88
C GLY A 204 12.44 -26.66 -22.16
N ASP A 205 12.45 -25.92 -23.28
CA ASP A 205 13.11 -26.36 -24.51
C ASP A 205 14.64 -26.19 -24.41
N VAL A 206 15.37 -26.83 -25.33
CA VAL A 206 16.84 -26.84 -25.36
C VAL A 206 17.44 -25.43 -25.34
N ASN A 207 16.75 -24.45 -25.93
CA ASN A 207 17.22 -23.08 -26.03
C ASN A 207 16.63 -22.14 -24.96
N GLY A 208 15.81 -22.64 -24.03
CA GLY A 208 15.21 -21.84 -22.96
C GLY A 208 14.32 -20.70 -23.46
N THR A 209 13.34 -21.02 -24.30
CA THR A 209 12.43 -20.08 -24.94
C THR A 209 11.19 -19.81 -24.06
N TYR A 210 11.03 -18.56 -23.66
CA TYR A 210 9.90 -18.05 -22.87
C TYR A 210 8.90 -17.31 -23.74
N ARG A 211 7.61 -17.34 -23.39
CA ARG A 211 6.57 -16.57 -24.07
C ARG A 211 6.60 -15.10 -23.65
N GLY A 212 6.28 -14.18 -24.56
CA GLY A 212 6.41 -12.73 -24.34
C GLY A 212 5.60 -12.13 -23.18
N ASP A 213 4.57 -12.81 -22.69
CA ASP A 213 3.79 -12.39 -21.52
C ASP A 213 4.38 -12.89 -20.18
N SER A 214 5.47 -13.66 -20.21
CA SER A 214 6.18 -14.07 -19.00
C SER A 214 6.83 -12.87 -18.32
N PHE A 215 6.78 -12.82 -16.99
CA PHE A 215 7.52 -11.83 -16.20
C PHE A 215 9.02 -12.03 -16.42
N VAL A 216 9.65 -11.12 -17.15
CA VAL A 216 11.04 -11.23 -17.63
C VAL A 216 12.00 -11.51 -16.49
N CYS A 217 11.88 -10.78 -15.37
CA CYS A 217 12.77 -10.95 -14.23
C CYS A 217 12.55 -12.26 -13.47
N SER A 218 11.32 -12.76 -13.39
CA SER A 218 11.06 -14.07 -12.77
C SER A 218 11.55 -15.21 -13.66
N ALA A 219 11.39 -15.09 -14.99
CA ALA A 219 11.97 -16.03 -15.96
C ALA A 219 13.52 -16.04 -15.89
N ALA A 220 14.15 -14.86 -15.78
CA ALA A 220 15.61 -14.75 -15.64
C ALA A 220 16.16 -15.37 -14.34
N VAL A 221 15.39 -15.31 -13.25
CA VAL A 221 15.73 -16.04 -12.01
C VAL A 221 15.54 -17.54 -12.19
N GLN A 222 14.44 -17.98 -12.82
CA GLN A 222 14.19 -19.40 -13.12
C GLN A 222 15.33 -20.00 -13.97
N ALA A 223 15.79 -19.27 -14.99
CA ALA A 223 16.90 -19.64 -15.87
C ALA A 223 18.28 -19.55 -15.20
N GLY A 224 18.39 -19.01 -13.97
CA GLY A 224 19.65 -18.87 -13.25
C GLY A 224 20.57 -17.75 -13.77
N ILE A 225 20.04 -16.84 -14.59
CA ILE A 225 20.80 -15.72 -15.16
C ILE A 225 20.89 -14.57 -14.16
N VAL A 226 19.80 -14.33 -13.42
CA VAL A 226 19.70 -13.26 -12.42
C VAL A 226 19.54 -13.84 -11.02
N SER A 227 20.16 -13.21 -10.03
CA SER A 227 20.00 -13.60 -8.62
C SER A 227 18.73 -13.02 -8.01
N LEU A 228 17.93 -13.86 -7.35
CA LEU A 228 16.76 -13.40 -6.60
C LEU A 228 17.12 -12.41 -5.49
N SER A 229 18.30 -12.50 -4.87
CA SER A 229 18.66 -11.65 -3.73
C SER A 229 19.40 -10.37 -4.12
N LYS A 230 20.09 -10.36 -5.26
CA LYS A 230 20.94 -9.24 -5.70
C LYS A 230 20.46 -8.51 -6.96
N GLY A 231 19.47 -9.05 -7.66
CA GLY A 231 19.18 -8.61 -9.03
C GLY A 231 20.29 -9.04 -9.98
N GLY A 232 20.31 -8.46 -11.18
CA GLY A 232 21.28 -8.80 -12.21
C GLY A 232 20.95 -8.18 -13.56
N CYS A 233 21.86 -8.37 -14.52
CA CYS A 233 21.63 -8.06 -15.92
C CYS A 233 21.77 -9.33 -16.77
N GLY A 234 21.24 -9.28 -17.97
CA GLY A 234 21.48 -10.25 -19.03
C GLY A 234 21.13 -9.64 -20.38
N SER A 235 21.10 -10.49 -21.40
CA SER A 235 20.58 -10.15 -22.73
C SER A 235 19.36 -11.00 -23.04
N ILE A 236 18.44 -10.41 -23.79
CA ILE A 236 17.23 -11.01 -24.32
C ILE A 236 17.34 -11.04 -25.83
N GLN A 237 17.15 -12.21 -26.42
CA GLN A 237 16.91 -12.37 -27.86
C GLN A 237 15.42 -12.55 -28.09
N LEU A 238 14.79 -11.64 -28.85
CA LEU A 238 13.39 -11.78 -29.23
C LEU A 238 13.24 -12.78 -30.38
N ILE A 239 12.12 -13.52 -30.38
CA ILE A 239 11.82 -14.56 -31.35
C ILE A 239 10.42 -14.37 -31.89
N ALA A 240 10.29 -14.37 -33.21
CA ALA A 240 9.01 -14.27 -33.90
C ALA A 240 8.33 -15.63 -34.02
N ASN A 241 7.01 -15.68 -33.82
CA ASN A 241 6.14 -16.82 -34.15
C ASN A 241 6.66 -18.18 -33.64
N TYR A 242 7.02 -18.23 -32.36
CA TYR A 242 7.44 -19.49 -31.74
C TYR A 242 6.24 -20.36 -31.39
N SER A 243 6.39 -21.67 -31.56
CA SER A 243 5.34 -22.65 -31.25
C SER A 243 5.81 -23.64 -30.20
N ASN A 244 4.89 -24.08 -29.35
CA ASN A 244 5.12 -25.11 -28.34
C ASN A 244 6.14 -24.70 -27.25
N PHE A 245 5.70 -23.85 -26.32
CA PHE A 245 6.46 -23.50 -25.13
C PHE A 245 6.38 -24.63 -24.11
N ILE A 246 7.54 -25.20 -23.74
CA ILE A 246 7.64 -26.35 -22.83
C ILE A 246 7.82 -25.85 -21.39
N PRO A 247 7.03 -26.33 -20.40
CA PRO A 247 7.18 -25.94 -19.01
C PRO A 247 8.49 -26.46 -18.39
N THR A 248 8.97 -25.79 -17.37
CA THR A 248 10.14 -26.19 -16.58
C THR A 248 10.04 -25.68 -15.13
N SER A 249 10.90 -26.21 -14.27
CA SER A 249 11.04 -25.80 -12.89
C SER A 249 12.52 -25.55 -12.60
N GLY A 250 12.83 -24.39 -12.03
CA GLY A 250 14.21 -23.97 -11.77
C GLY A 250 14.29 -22.87 -10.73
N HIS A 251 15.29 -22.94 -9.83
CA HIS A 251 15.56 -21.90 -8.83
C HIS A 251 14.36 -21.48 -7.97
N GLY A 252 13.40 -22.39 -7.73
CA GLY A 252 12.19 -22.12 -6.94
C GLY A 252 11.05 -21.42 -7.71
N PHE A 253 11.09 -21.46 -9.05
CA PHE A 253 10.05 -20.97 -9.94
C PHE A 253 9.59 -22.06 -10.89
N ASP A 254 8.28 -22.16 -11.07
CA ASP A 254 7.63 -23.09 -11.99
C ASP A 254 7.02 -22.31 -13.16
N SER A 255 7.08 -22.87 -14.36
CA SER A 255 6.41 -22.33 -15.55
C SER A 255 5.38 -23.29 -16.11
N ILE A 256 4.42 -22.74 -16.86
CA ILE A 256 3.42 -23.53 -17.57
C ILE A 256 3.80 -23.68 -19.05
N GLY A 257 3.18 -24.66 -19.71
CA GLY A 257 3.33 -24.90 -21.13
C GLY A 257 2.31 -24.11 -21.95
N PHE A 258 2.63 -23.87 -23.22
CA PHE A 258 1.68 -23.32 -24.19
C PHE A 258 1.86 -24.04 -25.53
N PRO A 259 1.00 -25.02 -25.85
CA PRO A 259 1.22 -25.99 -26.94
C PRO A 259 0.83 -25.47 -28.32
N THR A 260 0.82 -24.15 -28.55
CA THR A 260 0.46 -23.54 -29.84
C THR A 260 1.39 -22.37 -30.17
N THR A 261 1.10 -21.65 -31.25
CA THR A 261 1.93 -20.56 -31.76
C THR A 261 1.65 -19.25 -31.03
N PHE A 262 2.69 -18.48 -30.73
CA PHE A 262 2.57 -17.14 -30.16
C PHE A 262 3.48 -16.13 -30.88
N PRO A 263 3.04 -14.88 -31.11
CA PRO A 263 3.76 -13.95 -31.99
C PRO A 263 5.15 -13.54 -31.50
N ILE A 264 5.36 -13.52 -30.17
CA ILE A 264 6.61 -13.10 -29.55
C ILE A 264 7.03 -14.06 -28.43
N GLY A 265 8.21 -14.64 -28.59
CA GLY A 265 8.95 -15.31 -27.53
C GLY A 265 10.26 -14.59 -27.26
N PHE A 266 10.95 -15.00 -26.20
CA PHE A 266 12.29 -14.52 -25.91
C PHE A 266 13.17 -15.62 -25.32
N ARG A 267 14.48 -15.51 -25.57
CA ARG A 267 15.52 -16.32 -24.94
C ARG A 267 16.42 -15.42 -24.13
N LEU A 268 16.95 -15.97 -23.05
CA LEU A 268 17.78 -15.24 -22.11
C LEU A 268 19.22 -15.74 -22.18
N SER A 269 20.18 -14.83 -22.08
CA SER A 269 21.59 -15.14 -21.95
C SER A 269 22.25 -14.30 -20.86
N SER A 270 23.35 -14.79 -20.29
CA SER A 270 24.14 -14.10 -19.27
C SER A 270 25.10 -13.04 -19.83
N SER A 271 25.20 -12.92 -21.17
CA SER A 271 25.99 -11.88 -21.82
C SER A 271 25.30 -10.54 -21.67
N SER A 272 25.91 -9.57 -20.99
CA SER A 272 25.42 -8.18 -20.98
C SER A 272 26.59 -7.21 -21.08
N ASN A 273 26.40 -6.08 -21.75
CA ASN A 273 27.41 -5.02 -21.80
C ASN A 273 27.33 -4.06 -20.60
N SER A 274 26.39 -4.31 -19.67
CA SER A 274 26.15 -3.47 -18.50
C SER A 274 27.11 -3.79 -17.35
N SER A 275 27.74 -2.76 -16.78
CA SER A 275 28.69 -2.89 -15.65
C SER A 275 28.03 -2.78 -14.27
N LEU A 276 26.82 -2.21 -14.17
CA LEU A 276 26.10 -1.92 -12.93
C LEU A 276 24.88 -2.82 -12.76
N CYS A 277 25.12 -4.10 -12.46
CA CYS A 277 24.05 -5.11 -12.42
C CYS A 277 23.53 -5.44 -11.02
N THR A 278 24.14 -4.91 -9.97
CA THR A 278 23.68 -5.12 -8.61
C THR A 278 22.58 -4.14 -8.24
N ASP A 279 21.57 -4.64 -7.53
CA ASP A 279 20.51 -3.82 -6.98
C ASP A 279 20.96 -3.13 -5.67
N ASN A 280 20.99 -1.80 -5.70
CA ASN A 280 21.46 -0.96 -4.60
C ASN A 280 20.36 -0.58 -3.60
N ARG A 281 19.12 -1.07 -3.75
CA ARG A 281 18.01 -0.75 -2.83
C ARG A 281 18.26 -1.17 -1.38
N ILE A 282 18.91 -2.32 -1.16
CA ILE A 282 19.23 -2.81 0.20
C ILE A 282 20.35 -1.97 0.85
N PRO A 283 21.49 -1.69 0.19
CA PRO A 283 22.45 -0.71 0.67
C PRO A 283 21.85 0.67 0.97
N ALA A 284 20.97 1.18 0.10
CA ALA A 284 20.29 2.46 0.32
C ALA A 284 19.37 2.42 1.55
N LEU A 285 18.66 1.31 1.78
CA LEU A 285 17.89 1.10 3.01
C LEU A 285 18.80 1.12 4.24
N ALA A 286 19.90 0.36 4.23
CA ALA A 286 20.83 0.31 5.35
C ALA A 286 21.39 1.70 5.69
N MET A 287 21.78 2.48 4.67
CA MET A 287 22.18 3.87 4.85
C MET A 287 21.07 4.68 5.53
N ASN A 288 19.84 4.65 5.03
CA ASN A 288 18.75 5.43 5.61
C ASN A 288 18.41 5.01 7.06
N VAL A 289 18.48 3.72 7.39
CA VAL A 289 18.28 3.23 8.76
C VAL A 289 19.38 3.75 9.70
N ILE A 290 20.64 3.70 9.28
CA ILE A 290 21.78 4.21 10.06
C ILE A 290 21.63 5.72 10.28
N LEU A 291 21.36 6.47 9.22
CA LEU A 291 21.26 7.93 9.27
C LEU A 291 20.07 8.39 10.13
N THR A 292 18.92 7.74 10.01
CA THR A 292 17.77 8.04 10.87
C THR A 292 18.04 7.68 12.34
N SER A 293 18.81 6.62 12.59
CA SER A 293 19.30 6.30 13.95
C SER A 293 20.23 7.38 14.52
N PHE A 294 21.10 7.97 13.69
CA PHE A 294 22.00 9.04 14.12
C PHE A 294 21.28 10.31 14.56
N LEU A 295 20.08 10.59 14.02
CA LEU A 295 19.24 11.70 14.47
C LEU A 295 18.91 11.60 15.96
N PHE A 296 18.60 10.40 16.45
CA PHE A 296 18.28 10.15 17.84
C PHE A 296 19.53 9.95 18.71
N LEU A 297 20.53 9.23 18.21
CA LEU A 297 21.70 8.85 18.99
C LEU A 297 22.70 10.00 19.19
N PHE A 298 22.92 10.83 18.15
CA PHE A 298 24.03 11.80 18.13
C PHE A 298 23.53 13.24 18.01
N PHE A 299 22.91 13.59 16.88
CA PHE A 299 22.60 14.99 16.54
C PHE A 299 21.51 15.59 17.43
N ARG A 300 20.47 14.81 17.75
CA ARG A 300 19.38 15.18 18.66
C ARG A 300 18.83 16.61 18.42
N PRO A 301 18.43 16.96 17.18
CA PRO A 301 17.82 18.26 16.93
C PRO A 301 16.45 18.35 17.61
N LYS A 302 15.80 19.52 17.53
CA LYS A 302 14.46 19.70 18.12
C LYS A 302 13.49 18.61 17.61
N PRO A 303 12.54 18.11 18.43
CA PRO A 303 11.60 17.05 18.05
C PRO A 303 10.93 17.22 16.69
N ILE A 304 10.51 18.45 16.38
CA ILE A 304 9.86 18.77 15.10
C ILE A 304 10.80 18.53 13.91
N VAL A 305 12.10 18.77 14.05
CA VAL A 305 13.11 18.53 13.01
C VAL A 305 13.29 17.02 12.79
N ILE A 306 13.36 16.23 13.87
CA ILE A 306 13.41 14.77 13.77
C ILE A 306 12.20 14.24 13.02
N PHE A 307 11.00 14.71 13.35
CA PHE A 307 9.77 14.33 12.67
C PHE A 307 9.84 14.61 11.15
N TRP A 308 10.28 15.80 10.76
CA TRP A 308 10.44 16.15 9.34
C TRP A 308 11.51 15.31 8.65
N CYS A 309 12.64 15.04 9.31
CA CYS A 309 13.67 14.17 8.78
C CYS A 309 13.14 12.74 8.56
N LEU A 310 12.40 12.17 9.52
CA LEU A 310 11.78 10.86 9.33
C LEU A 310 10.87 10.89 8.11
N PHE A 311 9.89 11.81 8.06
CA PHE A 311 8.96 11.93 6.94
C PHE A 311 9.68 12.04 5.59
N ALA A 312 10.64 12.97 5.47
CA ALA A 312 11.37 13.18 4.21
C ALA A 312 12.22 11.97 3.81
N VAL A 313 12.99 11.39 4.75
CA VAL A 313 13.83 10.21 4.47
C VAL A 313 12.97 9.02 4.05
N GLY A 314 11.84 8.78 4.72
CA GLY A 314 10.92 7.70 4.33
C GLY A 314 10.34 7.94 2.94
N TYR A 315 9.81 9.14 2.71
CA TYR A 315 9.16 9.50 1.45
C TYR A 315 10.10 9.27 0.26
N TRP A 316 11.31 9.84 0.33
CA TRP A 316 12.30 9.70 -0.73
C TRP A 316 12.84 8.27 -0.84
N HIS A 317 12.98 7.55 0.27
CA HIS A 317 13.38 6.14 0.22
C HIS A 317 12.35 5.30 -0.54
N ILE A 318 11.06 5.54 -0.32
CA ILE A 318 10.01 4.75 -0.95
C ILE A 318 9.93 5.02 -2.44
N ILE A 319 9.82 6.29 -2.82
CA ILE A 319 9.58 6.68 -4.21
C ILE A 319 10.79 6.43 -5.11
N ILE A 320 12.01 6.42 -4.56
CA ILE A 320 13.23 6.14 -5.31
C ILE A 320 13.58 4.65 -5.24
N PHE A 321 13.49 4.01 -4.06
CA PHE A 321 14.06 2.66 -3.88
C PHE A 321 13.00 1.60 -3.61
N SER A 322 12.28 1.66 -2.49
CA SER A 322 11.51 0.49 -2.03
C SER A 322 10.31 0.15 -2.92
N GLN A 323 9.65 1.16 -3.48
CA GLN A 323 8.46 0.99 -4.30
C GLN A 323 8.25 2.20 -5.25
N PRO A 324 9.14 2.38 -6.25
CA PRO A 324 8.97 3.42 -7.24
C PRO A 324 7.72 3.16 -8.10
N ARG A 325 7.00 4.22 -8.48
CA ARG A 325 5.78 4.11 -9.31
C ARG A 325 6.06 3.78 -10.76
N THR A 326 7.24 4.15 -11.23
CA THR A 326 7.73 3.91 -12.58
C THR A 326 9.16 3.41 -12.49
N VAL A 327 9.60 2.70 -13.51
CA VAL A 327 10.98 2.22 -13.63
C VAL A 327 11.55 2.83 -14.92
N PRO A 328 12.53 3.76 -14.85
CA PRO A 328 13.06 4.42 -13.65
C PRO A 328 12.04 5.35 -12.95
N PRO A 329 12.28 5.75 -11.68
CA PRO A 329 11.36 6.59 -10.92
C PRO A 329 11.22 8.00 -11.51
N SER A 330 9.98 8.46 -11.70
CA SER A 330 9.68 9.83 -12.11
C SER A 330 9.91 10.81 -10.97
N ILE A 331 11.00 11.57 -11.05
CA ILE A 331 11.35 12.59 -10.07
C ILE A 331 10.36 13.77 -10.10
N SER A 332 9.79 14.08 -11.26
CA SER A 332 8.80 15.16 -11.40
C SER A 332 7.52 14.85 -10.63
N SER A 333 6.98 13.62 -10.73
CA SER A 333 5.79 13.24 -9.97
C SER A 333 6.10 13.13 -8.48
N ALA A 334 7.31 12.71 -8.12
CA ALA A 334 7.75 12.71 -6.72
C ALA A 334 7.73 14.11 -6.10
N PHE A 335 8.23 15.15 -6.79
CA PHE A 335 8.15 16.51 -6.25
C PHE A 335 6.72 17.06 -6.20
N ALA A 336 5.87 16.68 -7.16
CA ALA A 336 4.46 17.10 -7.18
C ALA A 336 3.70 16.62 -5.93
N ASP A 337 3.94 15.37 -5.51
CA ASP A 337 3.27 14.76 -4.36
C ASP A 337 3.92 15.09 -3.01
N PHE A 338 5.19 15.52 -3.01
CA PHE A 338 5.92 15.80 -1.78
C PHE A 338 5.31 16.99 -1.02
N LEU A 339 4.94 18.07 -1.70
CA LEU A 339 4.38 19.26 -1.05
C LEU A 339 3.02 19.00 -0.34
N PRO A 340 2.02 18.36 -0.99
CA PRO A 340 0.82 17.90 -0.29
C PRO A 340 1.14 16.97 0.88
N GLY A 341 2.13 16.08 0.71
CA GLY A 341 2.63 15.21 1.75
C GLY A 341 3.15 15.98 2.97
N LEU A 342 3.91 17.07 2.75
CA LEU A 342 4.40 17.93 3.83
C LEU A 342 3.24 18.60 4.57
N PHE A 343 2.21 19.09 3.88
CA PHE A 343 1.04 19.68 4.53
C PHE A 343 0.32 18.67 5.44
N MET A 344 0.11 17.46 4.95
CA MET A 344 -0.47 16.37 5.75
C MET A 344 0.44 16.00 6.94
N ALA A 345 1.75 15.91 6.73
CA ALA A 345 2.71 15.63 7.80
C ALA A 345 2.65 16.71 8.89
N TYR A 346 2.46 17.98 8.55
CA TYR A 346 2.23 19.02 9.53
C TYR A 346 0.96 18.77 10.37
N GLY A 347 -0.12 18.31 9.74
CA GLY A 347 -1.32 17.86 10.44
C GLY A 347 -1.01 16.74 11.45
N VAL A 348 -0.30 15.70 11.02
CA VAL A 348 0.16 14.58 11.87
C VAL A 348 0.99 15.07 13.05
N TRP A 349 1.92 16.00 12.82
CA TRP A 349 2.71 16.62 13.88
C TRP A 349 1.82 17.29 14.93
N ARG A 350 0.85 18.08 14.48
CA ARG A 350 -0.03 18.89 15.35
C ARG A 350 -0.94 18.03 16.23
N VAL A 351 -1.44 16.91 15.70
CA VAL A 351 -2.45 16.08 16.40
C VAL A 351 -1.85 14.90 17.16
N ALA A 352 -0.63 14.45 16.84
CA ALA A 352 -0.04 13.24 17.43
C ALA A 352 1.39 13.46 17.97
N PHE A 353 2.36 13.71 17.09
CA PHE A 353 3.79 13.64 17.45
C PHE A 353 4.23 14.73 18.44
N ARG A 354 3.65 15.93 18.37
CA ARG A 354 3.88 17.04 19.31
C ARG A 354 3.74 16.61 20.78
N PHE A 355 2.88 15.65 21.09
CA PHE A 355 2.55 15.25 22.45
C PHE A 355 3.41 14.11 22.99
N VAL A 356 4.10 13.36 22.11
CA VAL A 356 4.81 12.14 22.48
C VAL A 356 6.30 12.25 22.22
N LEU A 357 6.72 12.62 21.01
CA LEU A 357 8.13 12.65 20.63
C LEU A 357 9.02 13.48 21.58
N PRO A 358 8.61 14.69 22.04
CA PRO A 358 9.42 15.45 22.99
C PRO A 358 9.72 14.71 24.30
N ALA A 359 8.83 13.85 24.77
CA ALA A 359 9.01 13.10 26.02
C ALA A 359 10.12 12.05 25.94
N PHE A 360 10.54 11.66 24.73
CA PHE A 360 11.59 10.66 24.50
C PHE A 360 12.96 11.28 24.21
N MET A 361 13.08 12.61 24.12
CA MET A 361 14.36 13.25 23.80
C MET A 361 15.40 13.16 24.93
N ALA A 362 14.95 12.88 26.15
CA ALA A 362 15.83 12.65 27.30
C ALA A 362 16.41 11.23 27.35
N MET A 363 16.05 10.35 26.41
CA MET A 363 16.43 8.93 26.38
C MET A 363 16.79 8.50 24.95
N PRO A 364 17.88 9.01 24.38
CA PRO A 364 18.25 8.78 22.97
C PRO A 364 18.40 7.30 22.60
N LEU A 365 18.93 6.46 23.50
CA LEU A 365 19.11 5.03 23.20
C LEU A 365 17.74 4.33 23.09
N GLU A 366 16.87 4.51 24.08
CA GLU A 366 15.52 3.96 24.03
C GLU A 366 14.67 4.56 22.92
N ALA A 367 14.76 5.86 22.67
CA ALA A 367 14.01 6.53 21.60
C ALA A 367 14.37 5.95 20.23
N THR A 368 15.64 5.63 20.00
CA THR A 368 16.09 4.97 18.77
C THR A 368 15.37 3.64 18.56
N VAL A 369 15.29 2.80 19.61
CA VAL A 369 14.60 1.50 19.53
C VAL A 369 13.10 1.68 19.32
N TRP A 370 12.45 2.55 20.08
CA TRP A 370 11.00 2.72 20.04
C TRP A 370 10.49 3.41 18.77
N TYR A 371 11.32 4.25 18.12
CA TYR A 371 10.93 4.92 16.88
C TYR A 371 11.50 4.23 15.63
N ILE A 372 12.80 3.97 15.52
CA ILE A 372 13.41 3.59 14.24
C ILE A 372 12.95 2.21 13.78
N GLY A 373 12.93 1.20 14.66
CA GLY A 373 12.49 -0.14 14.30
C GLY A 373 11.05 -0.18 13.75
N PRO A 374 10.05 0.25 14.53
CA PRO A 374 8.66 0.29 14.08
C PRO A 374 8.45 1.20 12.87
N TYR A 375 9.17 2.33 12.79
CA TYR A 375 9.10 3.24 11.65
C TYR A 375 9.49 2.56 10.34
N TRP A 376 10.65 1.89 10.31
CA TRP A 376 11.11 1.19 9.11
C TRP A 376 10.26 -0.03 8.75
N VAL A 377 9.66 -0.70 9.74
CA VAL A 377 8.63 -1.73 9.48
C VAL A 377 7.44 -1.13 8.74
N GLY A 378 6.96 0.05 9.15
CA GLY A 378 5.89 0.76 8.46
C GLY A 378 6.28 1.28 7.07
N VAL A 379 7.48 1.86 6.93
CA VAL A 379 8.02 2.34 5.64
C VAL A 379 8.15 1.21 4.61
N LEU A 380 8.46 0.00 5.08
CA LEU A 380 8.61 -1.21 4.27
C LEU A 380 7.36 -2.11 4.36
N ALA A 381 6.16 -1.53 4.47
CA ALA A 381 4.90 -2.28 4.56
C ALA A 381 4.74 -3.30 3.43
N ASN A 382 5.14 -2.94 2.21
CA ASN A 382 5.11 -3.83 1.05
C ASN A 382 5.94 -5.11 1.22
N VAL A 383 7.11 -5.02 1.85
CA VAL A 383 8.02 -6.16 2.09
C VAL A 383 7.63 -6.91 3.37
N THR A 384 7.28 -6.18 4.43
CA THR A 384 6.96 -6.76 5.74
C THR A 384 5.60 -7.47 5.74
N PHE A 385 4.59 -6.89 5.09
CA PHE A 385 3.25 -7.47 4.98
C PHE A 385 3.02 -8.26 3.70
N GLY A 386 3.84 -8.11 2.66
CA GLY A 386 3.69 -8.88 1.42
C GLY A 386 3.79 -10.40 1.60
N LYS A 387 4.42 -10.87 2.69
CA LYS A 387 4.50 -12.28 3.07
C LYS A 387 3.28 -12.79 3.84
N ILE A 388 2.44 -11.89 4.35
CA ILE A 388 1.22 -12.27 5.07
C ILE A 388 0.20 -12.73 4.03
N PRO A 389 -0.48 -13.87 4.24
CA PRO A 389 -1.41 -14.42 3.27
C PRO A 389 -2.75 -13.65 3.16
N ILE A 390 -2.74 -12.31 3.23
CA ILE A 390 -3.94 -11.46 3.19
C ILE A 390 -3.63 -10.22 2.36
N ASN A 391 -4.25 -10.13 1.19
CA ASN A 391 -4.14 -8.95 0.33
C ASN A 391 -5.47 -8.20 0.20
N ARG A 392 -6.60 -8.91 0.35
CA ARG A 392 -7.96 -8.35 0.37
C ARG A 392 -8.76 -9.06 1.45
N LEU A 393 -9.65 -8.34 2.14
CA LEU A 393 -10.57 -8.91 3.13
C LEU A 393 -11.84 -9.47 2.46
N LEU A 394 -11.68 -10.12 1.30
CA LEU A 394 -12.77 -10.79 0.58
C LEU A 394 -12.86 -12.24 1.03
N ALA A 395 -14.09 -12.72 1.25
CA ALA A 395 -14.33 -14.09 1.70
C ALA A 395 -13.89 -15.15 0.68
N SER A 396 -13.85 -14.82 -0.61
CA SER A 396 -13.28 -15.68 -1.67
C SER A 396 -11.76 -15.83 -1.50
N ASP A 397 -11.05 -14.72 -1.32
CA ASP A 397 -9.58 -14.70 -1.21
C ASP A 397 -9.07 -15.37 0.08
N ILE A 398 -9.77 -15.18 1.21
CA ILE A 398 -9.45 -15.83 2.48
C ILE A 398 -9.59 -17.35 2.39
N ARG A 399 -10.56 -17.85 1.61
CA ARG A 399 -10.77 -19.30 1.41
C ARG A 399 -9.79 -19.90 0.42
N SER A 400 -9.41 -19.15 -0.62
CA SER A 400 -8.51 -19.66 -1.67
C SER A 400 -7.02 -19.64 -1.30
N ARG A 401 -6.61 -18.85 -0.30
CA ARG A 401 -5.19 -18.70 0.07
C ARG A 401 -4.84 -19.50 1.34
N PRO A 402 -3.90 -20.45 1.27
CA PRO A 402 -3.46 -21.20 2.44
C PRO A 402 -2.94 -20.27 3.56
N GLY A 403 -3.42 -20.45 4.78
CA GLY A 403 -2.99 -19.68 5.95
C GLY A 403 -3.61 -18.30 6.13
N ALA A 404 -4.44 -17.82 5.20
CA ALA A 404 -5.08 -16.50 5.27
C ALA A 404 -5.97 -16.32 6.50
N LEU A 405 -6.80 -17.32 6.81
CA LEU A 405 -7.69 -17.29 7.98
C LEU A 405 -6.90 -17.19 9.29
N THR A 406 -5.83 -17.97 9.45
CA THR A 406 -4.99 -17.97 10.64
C THR A 406 -4.31 -16.60 10.83
N ALA A 407 -3.75 -16.05 9.75
CA ALA A 407 -3.16 -14.71 9.79
C ALA A 407 -4.18 -13.64 10.19
N LEU A 408 -5.42 -13.74 9.71
CA LEU A 408 -6.48 -12.77 9.99
C LEU A 408 -6.84 -12.78 11.48
N LEU A 409 -7.02 -13.98 12.05
CA LEU A 409 -7.32 -14.14 13.47
C LEU A 409 -6.21 -13.54 14.36
N ILE A 410 -4.94 -13.80 14.03
CA ILE A 410 -3.79 -13.24 14.77
C ILE A 410 -3.81 -11.70 14.71
N ILE A 411 -3.99 -11.12 13.52
CA ILE A 411 -4.03 -9.67 13.33
C ILE A 411 -5.18 -9.06 14.15
N VAL A 412 -6.37 -9.64 14.09
CA VAL A 412 -7.54 -9.16 14.85
C VAL A 412 -7.29 -9.17 16.35
N ILE A 413 -6.69 -10.25 16.88
CA ILE A 413 -6.36 -10.35 18.31
C ILE A 413 -5.34 -9.28 18.71
N VAL A 414 -4.26 -9.11 17.93
CA VAL A 414 -3.23 -8.10 18.20
C VAL A 414 -3.81 -6.68 18.18
N VAL A 415 -4.60 -6.36 17.15
CA VAL A 415 -5.27 -5.06 17.03
C VAL A 415 -6.23 -4.82 18.20
N LEU A 416 -7.01 -5.83 18.60
CA LEU A 416 -7.91 -5.74 19.75
C LEU A 416 -7.14 -5.40 21.04
N VAL A 417 -6.02 -6.08 21.30
CA VAL A 417 -5.16 -5.79 22.47
C VAL A 417 -4.63 -4.36 22.44
N ILE A 418 -4.16 -3.89 21.28
CA ILE A 418 -3.68 -2.51 21.09
C ILE A 418 -4.78 -1.50 21.38
N VAL A 419 -5.98 -1.70 20.83
CA VAL A 419 -7.14 -0.82 21.01
C VAL A 419 -7.57 -0.79 22.48
N LEU A 420 -7.69 -1.94 23.14
CA LEU A 420 -8.06 -2.02 24.55
C LEU A 420 -7.04 -1.30 25.45
N ASN A 421 -5.75 -1.45 25.15
CA ASN A 421 -4.70 -0.73 25.86
C ASN A 421 -4.81 0.79 25.63
N GLN A 422 -5.02 1.25 24.40
CA GLN A 422 -5.15 2.69 24.13
C GLN A 422 -6.41 3.28 24.76
N VAL A 423 -7.55 2.61 24.70
CA VAL A 423 -8.77 3.04 25.40
C VAL A 423 -8.50 3.18 26.91
N ARG A 424 -7.77 2.22 27.51
CA ARG A 424 -7.36 2.30 28.92
C ARG A 424 -6.48 3.52 29.20
N VAL A 425 -5.53 3.85 28.32
CA VAL A 425 -4.64 5.02 28.45
C VAL A 425 -5.43 6.32 28.34
N ILE A 426 -6.24 6.49 27.28
CA ILE A 426 -7.07 7.68 27.05
C ILE A 426 -8.07 7.89 28.21
N ARG A 427 -8.63 6.81 28.75
CA ARG A 427 -9.53 6.87 29.91
C ARG A 427 -8.84 7.40 31.16
N LYS A 428 -7.59 7.02 31.41
CA LYS A 428 -6.82 7.48 32.59
C LYS A 428 -6.58 9.00 32.59
N THR A 429 -6.62 9.65 31.43
CA THR A 429 -6.41 11.11 31.31
C THR A 429 -7.71 11.92 31.37
N GLY A 430 -8.87 11.25 31.25
CA GLY A 430 -10.19 11.89 31.23
C GLY A 430 -10.60 12.43 29.85
N TRP A 431 -9.84 12.09 28.81
CA TRP A 431 -10.10 12.52 27.43
C TRP A 431 -10.96 11.55 26.62
N LEU A 432 -11.29 10.35 27.15
CA LEU A 432 -11.99 9.31 26.38
C LEU A 432 -13.30 9.80 25.74
N PRO A 433 -14.20 10.51 26.43
CA PRO A 433 -15.43 11.00 25.80
C PRO A 433 -15.19 11.97 24.63
N HIS A 434 -14.10 12.75 24.68
CA HIS A 434 -13.77 13.71 23.63
C HIS A 434 -13.31 13.00 22.36
N TYR A 435 -12.38 12.05 22.49
CA TYR A 435 -11.93 11.25 21.34
C TYR A 435 -13.07 10.38 20.81
N ALA A 436 -13.83 9.71 21.68
CA ALA A 436 -14.97 8.90 21.27
C ALA A 436 -16.00 9.70 20.48
N GLY A 437 -16.28 10.96 20.87
CA GLY A 437 -17.17 11.84 20.12
C GLY A 437 -16.66 12.15 18.70
N TRP A 438 -15.38 12.47 18.54
CA TRP A 438 -14.79 12.71 17.22
C TRP A 438 -14.70 11.47 16.35
N TYR A 439 -14.36 10.31 16.92
CA TYR A 439 -14.37 9.05 16.18
C TYR A 439 -15.78 8.63 15.78
N PHE A 440 -16.79 8.89 16.61
CA PHE A 440 -18.18 8.68 16.26
C PHE A 440 -18.61 9.60 15.10
N ALA A 441 -18.28 10.90 15.17
CA ALA A 441 -18.56 11.84 14.09
C ALA A 441 -17.85 11.44 12.78
N GLY A 442 -16.56 11.06 12.85
CA GLY A 442 -15.83 10.55 11.69
C GLY A 442 -16.44 9.26 11.13
N GLY A 443 -16.92 8.36 11.99
CA GLY A 443 -17.65 7.16 11.58
C GLY A 443 -18.95 7.48 10.85
N LEU A 444 -19.70 8.50 11.27
CA LEU A 444 -20.87 8.98 10.54
C LEU A 444 -20.51 9.57 9.18
N VAL A 445 -19.40 10.32 9.07
CA VAL A 445 -18.91 10.82 7.79
C VAL A 445 -18.57 9.65 6.86
N LEU A 446 -17.83 8.65 7.35
CA LEU A 446 -17.51 7.44 6.57
C LEU A 446 -18.76 6.67 6.15
N LEU A 447 -19.79 6.60 7.01
CA LEU A 447 -21.07 5.99 6.67
C LEU A 447 -21.76 6.73 5.51
N VAL A 448 -21.82 8.07 5.57
CA VAL A 448 -22.39 8.88 4.48
C VAL A 448 -21.60 8.67 3.18
N LEU A 449 -20.27 8.67 3.25
CA LEU A 449 -19.40 8.41 2.10
C LEU A 449 -19.61 7.01 1.51
N ALA A 450 -19.80 6.00 2.36
CA ALA A 450 -20.07 4.62 1.93
C ALA A 450 -21.46 4.44 1.29
N LEU A 451 -22.39 5.36 1.50
CA LEU A 451 -23.74 5.33 0.94
C LEU A 451 -23.89 6.13 -0.35
N LEU A 452 -22.82 6.76 -0.85
CA LEU A 452 -22.86 7.51 -2.11
C LEU A 452 -23.01 6.55 -3.31
N PRO A 453 -24.01 6.76 -4.19
CA PRO A 453 -24.25 5.87 -5.31
C PRO A 453 -23.11 5.93 -6.33
N GLY A 454 -22.75 4.79 -6.90
CA GLY A 454 -21.69 4.67 -7.92
C GLY A 454 -20.25 4.79 -7.39
N LEU A 455 -20.08 5.07 -6.10
CA LEU A 455 -18.79 5.13 -5.43
C LEU A 455 -18.68 4.04 -4.37
N THR A 456 -17.45 3.64 -4.12
CA THR A 456 -17.10 2.60 -3.16
C THR A 456 -16.06 3.16 -2.20
N LEU A 457 -16.25 2.90 -0.91
CA LEU A 457 -15.33 3.35 0.12
C LEU A 457 -14.08 2.46 0.09
N ARG A 458 -12.93 3.03 -0.31
CA ARG A 458 -11.63 2.37 -0.24
C ARG A 458 -10.76 3.05 0.81
N LEU A 459 -10.64 2.39 1.96
CA LEU A 459 -9.71 2.84 3.00
C LEU A 459 -8.31 2.31 2.69
N HIS A 460 -7.52 3.12 1.96
CA HIS A 460 -6.08 2.91 1.85
C HIS A 460 -5.43 2.89 3.25
N HIS A 461 -4.33 2.17 3.44
CA HIS A 461 -3.70 2.01 4.76
C HIS A 461 -3.25 3.35 5.34
N TYR A 462 -2.88 4.33 4.50
CA TYR A 462 -2.57 5.67 5.00
C TYR A 462 -3.78 6.36 5.66
N PHE A 463 -5.01 6.21 5.13
CA PHE A 463 -6.21 6.78 5.77
C PHE A 463 -6.46 6.12 7.14
N VAL A 464 -6.34 4.79 7.20
CA VAL A 464 -6.46 4.06 8.47
C VAL A 464 -5.41 4.56 9.46
N ALA A 465 -4.17 4.77 9.01
CA ALA A 465 -3.11 5.27 9.88
C ALA A 465 -3.34 6.71 10.34
N LEU A 466 -3.81 7.61 9.46
CA LEU A 466 -4.21 8.97 9.81
C LEU A 466 -5.34 9.00 10.85
N LEU A 467 -6.32 8.09 10.74
CA LEU A 467 -7.40 7.96 11.72
C LEU A 467 -6.88 7.46 13.08
N LEU A 468 -5.90 6.56 13.10
CA LEU A 468 -5.37 5.97 14.34
C LEU A 468 -4.33 6.87 15.05
N LEU A 469 -3.59 7.71 14.31
CA LEU A 469 -2.52 8.55 14.86
C LEU A 469 -2.98 9.45 16.03
N PRO A 470 -4.10 10.19 15.97
CA PRO A 470 -4.57 11.00 17.11
C PRO A 470 -4.81 10.20 18.40
N ALA A 471 -5.27 8.95 18.30
CA ALA A 471 -5.48 8.09 19.47
C ALA A 471 -4.17 7.73 20.21
N THR A 472 -3.03 7.97 19.59
CA THR A 472 -1.71 7.72 20.16
C THR A 472 -1.06 8.96 20.79
N ALA A 473 -1.76 10.10 20.88
CA ALA A 473 -1.24 11.39 21.38
C ALA A 473 -0.99 11.46 22.91
N PHE A 474 -0.51 10.37 23.51
CA PHE A 474 -0.28 10.20 24.94
C PHE A 474 1.14 9.68 25.17
N PRO A 475 1.95 10.28 26.07
CA PRO A 475 3.38 9.99 26.20
C PRO A 475 3.64 8.63 26.86
N THR A 476 3.39 7.55 26.13
CA THR A 476 3.69 6.17 26.53
C THR A 476 4.63 5.53 25.52
N ARG A 477 5.41 4.52 25.95
CA ARG A 477 6.30 3.76 25.06
C ARG A 477 5.55 3.11 23.90
N LEU A 478 4.38 2.54 24.17
CA LEU A 478 3.54 1.94 23.15
C LEU A 478 3.01 3.00 22.16
N SER A 479 2.63 4.19 22.63
CA SER A 479 2.28 5.28 21.73
C SER A 479 3.44 5.70 20.82
N ALA A 480 4.69 5.72 21.30
CA ALA A 480 5.85 5.98 20.45
C ALA A 480 6.01 4.93 19.35
N VAL A 481 5.90 3.64 19.71
CA VAL A 481 5.93 2.52 18.75
C VAL A 481 4.82 2.65 17.71
N TYR A 482 3.59 2.94 18.14
CA TYR A 482 2.46 3.10 17.22
C TYR A 482 2.63 4.33 16.33
N GLN A 483 3.05 5.48 16.87
CA GLN A 483 3.28 6.68 16.07
C GLN A 483 4.34 6.46 14.99
N ALA A 484 5.45 5.82 15.36
CA ALA A 484 6.51 5.49 14.44
C ALA A 484 6.02 4.56 13.32
N PHE A 485 5.37 3.46 13.68
CA PHE A 485 4.82 2.51 12.71
C PHE A 485 3.76 3.16 11.79
N LEU A 486 2.81 3.89 12.36
CA LEU A 486 1.73 4.55 11.62
C LEU A 486 2.27 5.67 10.72
N LEU A 487 3.29 6.42 11.14
CA LEU A 487 3.97 7.38 10.26
C LEU A 487 4.62 6.66 9.08
N GLY A 488 5.28 5.53 9.32
CA GLY A 488 5.83 4.69 8.26
C GLY A 488 4.75 4.26 7.26
N LEU A 489 3.59 3.79 7.74
CA LEU A 489 2.45 3.42 6.88
C LEU A 489 1.91 4.60 6.06
N VAL A 490 1.73 5.76 6.70
CA VAL A 490 1.24 6.97 6.03
C VAL A 490 2.18 7.34 4.88
N VAL A 491 3.49 7.30 5.12
CA VAL A 491 4.49 7.66 4.12
C VAL A 491 4.61 6.58 3.04
N ASN A 492 4.53 5.29 3.39
CA ASN A 492 4.58 4.17 2.44
C ASN A 492 3.49 4.28 1.37
N ASP A 493 2.24 4.30 1.79
CA ASP A 493 1.10 4.34 0.87
C ASP A 493 1.10 5.63 0.04
N GLY A 494 1.32 6.78 0.69
CA GLY A 494 1.32 8.07 0.00
C GLY A 494 2.43 8.24 -1.02
N ALA A 495 3.64 7.73 -0.73
CA ALA A 495 4.74 7.77 -1.67
C ALA A 495 4.57 6.72 -2.79
N ALA A 496 4.18 5.49 -2.45
CA ALA A 496 4.07 4.37 -3.40
C ALA A 496 2.86 4.47 -4.34
N PHE A 497 1.74 5.03 -3.89
CA PHE A 497 0.50 5.06 -4.67
C PHE A 497 -0.08 6.46 -4.89
N GLY A 498 0.43 7.46 -4.17
CA GLY A 498 -0.09 8.82 -4.19
C GLY A 498 -1.09 9.06 -3.06
N TRP A 499 -1.49 10.32 -2.90
CA TRP A 499 -2.52 10.73 -1.94
C TRP A 499 -3.92 10.51 -2.55
N ASP A 500 -4.20 9.26 -2.90
CA ASP A 500 -5.37 8.83 -3.66
C ASP A 500 -6.69 8.99 -2.89
N SER A 501 -7.80 9.12 -3.60
CA SER A 501 -9.13 9.34 -3.05
C SER A 501 -9.57 8.20 -2.12
N ILE A 502 -10.33 8.57 -1.08
CA ILE A 502 -11.03 7.62 -0.19
C ILE A 502 -12.27 7.00 -0.86
N LEU A 503 -12.77 7.64 -1.91
CA LEU A 503 -13.89 7.20 -2.74
C LEU A 503 -13.37 6.85 -4.12
N GLN A 504 -13.64 5.63 -4.56
CA GLN A 504 -13.28 5.16 -5.90
C GLN A 504 -14.49 4.55 -6.59
N THR A 505 -14.49 4.54 -7.91
CA THR A 505 -15.50 3.79 -8.66
C THR A 505 -15.25 2.29 -8.53
N ALA A 506 -16.28 1.47 -8.73
CA ALA A 506 -16.11 0.02 -8.76
C ALA A 506 -15.10 -0.42 -9.84
N ILE A 507 -14.96 0.35 -10.92
CA ILE A 507 -14.02 0.12 -12.02
C ILE A 507 -12.57 0.38 -11.55
N GLU A 508 -12.32 1.49 -10.84
CA GLU A 508 -10.99 1.83 -10.29
C GLU A 508 -10.47 0.80 -9.26
N LEU A 509 -11.38 0.22 -8.46
CA LEU A 509 -11.04 -0.76 -7.42
C LEU A 509 -10.63 -2.14 -7.95
N ARG A 510 -11.10 -2.47 -9.14
CA ARG A 510 -11.17 -3.82 -9.69
C ARG A 510 -9.84 -4.33 -10.24
N GLN A 511 -8.94 -3.40 -10.58
CA GLN A 511 -7.62 -3.70 -11.17
C GLN A 511 -7.80 -4.65 -12.38
N ASP A 512 -7.06 -5.74 -12.42
CA ASP A 512 -7.05 -6.78 -13.45
C ASP A 512 -8.01 -7.96 -13.16
N ALA A 513 -9.13 -7.74 -12.45
CA ALA A 513 -10.15 -8.79 -12.22
C ALA A 513 -11.12 -8.94 -13.42
N THR A 514 -12.17 -9.78 -13.33
CA THR A 514 -13.30 -9.89 -14.31
C THR A 514 -14.50 -8.99 -13.97
N LEU A 515 -15.05 -8.27 -14.96
CA LEU A 515 -16.02 -7.16 -14.86
C LEU A 515 -17.33 -7.61 -14.23
N GLY A 516 -17.64 -8.89 -14.36
CA GLY A 516 -18.99 -9.41 -14.17
C GLY A 516 -19.92 -8.96 -15.31
N SER A 517 -19.37 -8.62 -16.48
CA SER A 517 -20.19 -8.24 -17.62
C SER A 517 -20.90 -9.46 -18.20
N GLY A 518 -21.90 -9.22 -19.05
CA GLY A 518 -22.39 -10.26 -19.94
C GLY A 518 -21.22 -10.88 -20.72
N ILE A 519 -21.30 -12.19 -20.97
CA ILE A 519 -20.35 -12.92 -21.82
C ILE A 519 -21.09 -13.49 -23.03
N PRO A 520 -20.51 -13.39 -24.24
CA PRO A 520 -21.07 -14.02 -25.43
C PRO A 520 -21.10 -15.55 -25.34
N ALA A 521 -21.95 -16.18 -26.15
CA ALA A 521 -22.02 -17.64 -26.27
C ALA A 521 -21.61 -18.11 -27.67
N PHE A 522 -20.78 -19.15 -27.73
CA PHE A 522 -20.45 -19.81 -28.99
C PHE A 522 -21.61 -20.70 -29.45
N LEU A 523 -21.96 -20.60 -30.74
CA LEU A 523 -22.88 -21.53 -31.40
C LEU A 523 -22.13 -22.77 -31.89
N THR A 524 -20.84 -22.63 -32.21
CA THR A 524 -19.92 -23.76 -32.40
C THR A 524 -19.59 -24.36 -31.04
N ASN A 525 -20.06 -25.58 -30.81
CA ASN A 525 -19.86 -26.33 -29.58
C ASN A 525 -19.58 -27.80 -29.89
N SER A 526 -19.35 -28.61 -28.85
CA SER A 526 -19.04 -30.03 -28.95
C SER A 526 -20.07 -30.87 -29.72
N THR A 527 -21.30 -30.38 -29.89
CA THR A 527 -22.37 -31.05 -30.64
C THR A 527 -22.57 -30.52 -32.06
N THR A 528 -22.19 -29.28 -32.34
CA THR A 528 -22.35 -28.63 -33.65
C THR A 528 -21.07 -28.61 -34.47
N PHE A 529 -19.92 -28.84 -33.84
CA PHE A 529 -18.63 -28.95 -34.52
C PHE A 529 -18.55 -30.29 -35.26
N ASP A 530 -18.41 -30.24 -36.59
CA ASP A 530 -18.24 -31.43 -37.43
C ASP A 530 -16.74 -31.74 -37.62
N PRO A 531 -16.21 -32.81 -36.99
CA PRO A 531 -14.80 -33.17 -37.11
C PRO A 531 -14.42 -33.72 -38.50
N SER A 532 -15.40 -34.02 -39.37
CA SER A 532 -15.15 -34.51 -40.72
C SER A 532 -14.80 -33.38 -41.71
N VAL A 533 -15.13 -32.13 -41.37
CA VAL A 533 -14.80 -30.95 -42.17
C VAL A 533 -13.37 -30.50 -41.82
N PRO A 534 -12.47 -30.35 -42.82
CA PRO A 534 -11.13 -29.81 -42.58
C PRO A 534 -11.21 -28.43 -41.93
N LEU A 535 -10.33 -28.16 -40.95
CA LEU A 535 -10.32 -26.90 -40.21
C LEU A 535 -10.29 -25.67 -41.14
N GLN A 536 -9.68 -25.81 -42.32
CA GLN A 536 -9.57 -24.74 -43.29
C GLN A 536 -10.93 -24.24 -43.83
N ASN A 537 -11.93 -25.13 -43.84
CA ASN A 537 -13.29 -24.86 -44.31
C ASN A 537 -14.28 -24.63 -43.15
N THR A 538 -13.79 -24.64 -41.92
CA THR A 538 -14.61 -24.46 -40.72
C THR A 538 -14.76 -22.99 -40.38
N THR A 539 -15.97 -22.60 -39.98
CA THR A 539 -16.26 -21.26 -39.46
C THR A 539 -16.70 -21.37 -38.00
N LEU A 540 -16.10 -20.54 -37.16
CA LEU A 540 -16.48 -20.37 -35.77
C LEU A 540 -17.68 -19.42 -35.72
N LEU A 541 -18.76 -19.83 -35.07
CA LEU A 541 -20.02 -19.09 -34.98
C LEU A 541 -20.34 -18.76 -33.52
N TRP A 542 -20.93 -17.59 -33.29
CA TRP A 542 -21.42 -17.16 -31.97
C TRP A 542 -22.74 -16.39 -32.08
N GLU A 543 -23.43 -16.26 -30.95
CA GLU A 543 -24.74 -15.61 -30.90
C GLU A 543 -24.65 -14.12 -31.26
N ALA A 544 -25.71 -13.62 -31.90
CA ALA A 544 -25.88 -12.20 -32.14
C ALA A 544 -26.07 -11.44 -30.82
N LEU A 545 -25.82 -10.12 -30.83
CA LEU A 545 -26.03 -9.28 -29.66
C LEU A 545 -27.49 -9.41 -29.16
N PRO A 546 -27.72 -9.56 -27.85
CA PRO A 546 -29.06 -9.58 -27.29
C PRO A 546 -29.83 -8.31 -27.68
N SER A 547 -31.14 -8.43 -27.93
CA SER A 547 -32.02 -7.28 -28.26
C SER A 547 -32.06 -6.19 -27.20
N ASN A 548 -31.63 -6.50 -25.98
CA ASN A 548 -31.41 -5.60 -24.85
C ASN A 548 -29.91 -5.41 -24.57
N SER A 549 -29.11 -5.13 -25.60
CA SER A 549 -27.67 -4.95 -25.43
C SER A 549 -27.42 -3.77 -24.46
N ASP A 550 -26.77 -4.06 -23.33
CA ASP A 550 -26.39 -3.08 -22.30
C ASP A 550 -25.32 -2.09 -22.80
N GLY A 551 -25.54 -1.45 -23.95
CA GLY A 551 -24.58 -0.57 -24.64
C GLY A 551 -23.52 -1.31 -25.46
N TRP A 552 -23.60 -2.64 -25.61
CA TRP A 552 -22.70 -3.42 -26.44
C TRP A 552 -22.98 -3.21 -27.94
N ASP A 553 -21.91 -2.99 -28.72
CA ASP A 553 -21.96 -2.70 -30.15
C ASP A 553 -21.15 -3.70 -31.00
N GLY A 554 -20.44 -4.65 -30.39
CA GLY A 554 -19.66 -5.64 -31.12
C GLY A 554 -19.04 -6.73 -30.26
N PHE A 555 -18.05 -7.41 -30.84
CA PHE A 555 -17.33 -8.54 -30.27
C PHE A 555 -15.83 -8.38 -30.43
N SER A 556 -15.07 -8.96 -29.48
CA SER A 556 -13.63 -9.17 -29.57
C SER A 556 -13.34 -10.67 -29.40
N LEU A 557 -12.58 -11.24 -30.33
CA LEU A 557 -12.19 -12.66 -30.34
C LEU A 557 -10.68 -12.78 -30.14
N LEU A 558 -10.29 -13.44 -29.05
CA LEU A 558 -8.93 -13.92 -28.84
C LEU A 558 -8.81 -15.32 -29.43
N ILE A 559 -7.76 -15.54 -30.22
CA ILE A 559 -7.30 -16.87 -30.65
C ILE A 559 -5.85 -17.01 -30.19
N ASP A 560 -5.57 -18.04 -29.39
CA ASP A 560 -4.26 -18.32 -28.83
C ASP A 560 -3.66 -17.14 -28.05
N ASP A 561 -4.49 -16.50 -27.22
CA ASP A 561 -4.17 -15.31 -26.42
C ASP A 561 -3.84 -14.05 -27.25
N VAL A 562 -4.21 -14.01 -28.54
CA VAL A 562 -4.04 -12.86 -29.45
C VAL A 562 -5.40 -12.39 -29.97
N GLU A 563 -5.69 -11.09 -29.92
CA GLU A 563 -6.90 -10.54 -30.54
C GLU A 563 -6.81 -10.68 -32.06
N ARG A 564 -7.70 -11.49 -32.66
CA ARG A 564 -7.72 -11.75 -34.11
C ARG A 564 -8.89 -11.10 -34.82
N PHE A 565 -9.92 -10.73 -34.07
CA PHE A 565 -11.10 -10.08 -34.62
C PHE A 565 -11.69 -9.10 -33.63
N ARG A 566 -12.14 -7.96 -34.17
CA ARG A 566 -12.93 -6.96 -33.47
C ARG A 566 -13.97 -6.38 -34.42
N GLY A 567 -15.26 -6.43 -34.05
CA GLY A 567 -16.34 -5.92 -34.90
C GLY A 567 -17.70 -6.56 -34.63
N THR A 568 -18.65 -6.37 -35.54
CA THR A 568 -20.06 -6.77 -35.38
C THR A 568 -20.39 -8.16 -35.94
N ALA A 569 -19.47 -8.78 -36.67
CA ALA A 569 -19.69 -10.10 -37.26
C ALA A 569 -19.91 -11.17 -36.17
N THR A 570 -20.71 -12.19 -36.51
CA THR A 570 -21.03 -13.33 -35.65
C THR A 570 -20.34 -14.63 -36.09
N SER A 571 -19.34 -14.48 -36.97
CA SER A 571 -18.64 -15.60 -37.59
C SER A 571 -17.19 -15.25 -37.90
N PHE A 572 -16.28 -16.21 -37.73
CA PHE A 572 -14.87 -16.08 -38.10
C PHE A 572 -14.38 -17.34 -38.81
N SER A 573 -13.63 -17.19 -39.91
CA SER A 573 -13.06 -18.32 -40.64
C SER A 573 -11.82 -18.87 -39.95
N LEU A 574 -11.75 -20.19 -39.76
CA LEU A 574 -10.59 -20.87 -39.18
C LEU A 574 -9.54 -21.27 -40.23
N ALA A 575 -9.68 -20.77 -41.47
CA ALA A 575 -8.87 -21.12 -42.63
C ALA A 575 -7.34 -21.03 -42.42
N LEU A 576 -6.91 -20.06 -41.61
CA LEU A 576 -5.50 -19.73 -41.41
C LEU A 576 -4.87 -20.45 -40.21
N LEU A 577 -5.63 -21.28 -39.50
CA LEU A 577 -5.15 -22.00 -38.32
C LEU A 577 -4.50 -23.33 -38.69
N ASN A 578 -3.46 -23.70 -37.94
CA ASN A 578 -2.72 -24.93 -38.18
C ASN A 578 -3.40 -26.10 -37.46
N GLN A 579 -4.07 -26.97 -38.21
CA GLN A 579 -4.78 -28.13 -37.67
C GLN A 579 -3.90 -29.10 -36.85
N SER A 580 -2.57 -29.08 -37.03
CA SER A 580 -1.65 -29.89 -36.22
C SER A 580 -1.40 -29.34 -34.81
N LEU A 581 -1.89 -28.15 -34.49
CA LEU A 581 -1.75 -27.51 -33.19
C LEU A 581 -3.12 -27.35 -32.51
N PRO A 582 -3.17 -27.39 -31.17
CA PRO A 582 -4.35 -26.97 -30.44
C PRO A 582 -4.57 -25.45 -30.59
N HIS A 583 -5.83 -25.03 -30.57
CA HIS A 583 -6.22 -23.62 -30.65
C HIS A 583 -7.21 -23.27 -29.53
N PHE A 584 -7.02 -22.11 -28.91
CA PHE A 584 -7.83 -21.64 -27.79
C PHE A 584 -8.60 -20.37 -28.17
N PHE A 585 -9.92 -20.39 -28.02
CA PHE A 585 -10.81 -19.31 -28.44
C PHE A 585 -11.50 -18.67 -27.24
N ARG A 586 -11.50 -17.34 -27.15
CA ARG A 586 -12.26 -16.60 -26.13
C ARG A 586 -12.97 -15.41 -26.76
N LEU A 587 -14.20 -15.20 -26.35
CA LEU A 587 -15.06 -14.16 -26.92
C LEU A 587 -15.49 -13.16 -25.83
N ALA A 588 -15.52 -11.88 -26.15
CA ALA A 588 -16.01 -10.81 -25.29
C ALA A 588 -16.92 -9.87 -26.09
N PHE A 589 -17.84 -9.19 -25.41
CA PHE A 589 -18.55 -8.06 -25.99
C PHE A 589 -17.65 -6.82 -26.03
N THR A 590 -17.94 -5.88 -26.93
CA THR A 590 -17.27 -4.57 -27.00
C THR A 590 -18.28 -3.44 -26.99
N SER A 591 -17.87 -2.29 -26.46
CA SER A 591 -18.60 -1.02 -26.54
C SER A 591 -17.60 0.07 -26.91
N GLY A 592 -17.57 0.47 -28.18
CA GLY A 592 -16.51 1.32 -28.72
C GLY A 592 -15.11 0.74 -28.48
N ASN A 593 -14.29 1.45 -27.71
CA ASN A 593 -12.93 1.04 -27.39
C ASN A 593 -12.85 0.09 -26.18
N ASP A 594 -13.91 -0.03 -25.39
CA ASP A 594 -13.94 -0.87 -24.21
C ASP A 594 -14.30 -2.32 -24.56
N VAL A 595 -13.72 -3.25 -23.80
CA VAL A 595 -13.93 -4.69 -23.96
C VAL A 595 -14.47 -5.26 -22.66
N GLY A 596 -15.52 -6.07 -22.77
CA GLY A 596 -16.12 -6.80 -21.66
C GLY A 596 -15.26 -7.97 -21.18
N ASP A 597 -15.83 -8.82 -20.34
CA ASP A 597 -15.20 -10.06 -19.93
C ASP A 597 -15.14 -11.06 -21.07
N TYR A 598 -14.01 -11.76 -21.15
CA TYR A 598 -13.86 -12.89 -22.04
C TYR A 598 -14.53 -14.12 -21.44
N THR A 599 -15.09 -14.98 -22.29
CA THR A 599 -15.46 -16.35 -21.90
C THR A 599 -14.22 -17.12 -21.43
N LYS A 600 -14.41 -18.24 -20.72
CA LYS A 600 -13.36 -19.27 -20.66
C LYS A 600 -13.04 -19.77 -22.07
N ALA A 601 -11.89 -20.42 -22.21
CA ALA A 601 -11.43 -20.87 -23.52
C ALA A 601 -12.24 -22.06 -24.04
N ALA A 602 -12.84 -21.91 -25.22
CA ALA A 602 -13.17 -23.07 -26.05
C ALA A 602 -11.88 -23.59 -26.68
N SER A 603 -11.73 -24.90 -26.81
CA SER A 603 -10.47 -25.51 -27.27
C SER A 603 -10.70 -26.45 -28.43
N PHE A 604 -9.95 -26.25 -29.52
CA PHE A 604 -9.81 -27.21 -30.60
C PHE A 604 -8.49 -27.97 -30.42
N PHE A 605 -8.51 -29.30 -30.60
CA PHE A 605 -7.31 -30.13 -30.51
C PHE A 605 -6.97 -30.79 -31.85
N PRO A 606 -5.70 -31.14 -32.09
CA PRO A 606 -5.26 -31.76 -33.35
C PRO A 606 -5.94 -33.08 -33.71
N ASN A 607 -6.52 -33.76 -32.72
CA ASN A 607 -7.33 -34.98 -32.92
C ASN A 607 -8.74 -34.69 -33.49
N GLY A 608 -9.05 -33.43 -33.81
CA GLY A 608 -10.36 -33.00 -34.30
C GLY A 608 -11.41 -32.78 -33.21
N SER A 609 -11.05 -32.93 -31.93
CA SER A 609 -12.00 -32.71 -30.83
C SER A 609 -12.16 -31.24 -30.50
N TRP A 610 -13.41 -30.87 -30.20
CA TRP A 610 -13.80 -29.57 -29.68
C TRP A 610 -14.22 -29.69 -28.22
N VAL A 611 -13.71 -28.81 -27.37
CA VAL A 611 -14.07 -28.71 -25.96
C VAL A 611 -14.72 -27.36 -25.72
N ASP A 612 -15.94 -27.41 -25.18
CA ASP A 612 -16.73 -26.23 -24.88
C ASP A 612 -16.09 -25.39 -23.76
N PRO A 613 -16.29 -24.06 -23.80
CA PRO A 613 -15.79 -23.20 -22.73
C PRO A 613 -16.47 -23.55 -21.40
N LEU A 614 -15.69 -23.59 -20.33
CA LEU A 614 -16.25 -23.71 -18.99
C LEU A 614 -17.14 -22.49 -18.66
N PRO A 615 -18.15 -22.65 -17.78
CA PRO A 615 -18.97 -21.52 -17.36
C PRO A 615 -18.15 -20.42 -16.68
N GLY A 616 -18.51 -19.17 -16.96
CA GLY A 616 -17.96 -17.98 -16.32
C GLY A 616 -16.95 -17.19 -17.16
N SER A 617 -16.55 -16.05 -16.61
CA SER A 617 -15.61 -15.11 -17.23
C SER A 617 -14.15 -15.48 -16.95
N SER A 618 -13.28 -15.11 -17.87
CA SER A 618 -11.83 -15.20 -17.77
C SER A 618 -11.19 -13.83 -17.99
N TYR A 619 -10.00 -13.64 -17.44
CA TYR A 619 -9.17 -12.46 -17.61
C TYR A 619 -7.76 -12.86 -18.04
#